data_AF-A0A9D6K2V4-F1
#
_entry.id   AF-A0A9D6K2V4-F1
#
_cell.length_a   1.000
_cell.length_b   1.000
_cell.length_c   1.000
_cell.angle_alpha   90.00
_cell.angle_beta   90.00
_cell.angle_gamma   90.00
#
_symmetry.space_group_name_H-M   'P 1'
#
loop_
_entity.id
_entity.type
_entity.pdbx_description
1 polymer ?
#
loop_
_entity_poly.entity_id
_entity_poly.type
_entity_poly.pdbx_seq_one_letter_code
_entity_poly.pdbx_strand_id
1 'polypeptide(L)'
;MRLKQLSGQTALEYMLLLGIVAAAVLAAFRYLLPQVRDSSAGYYNNVARAIRGENPDPIDGGWCDWSPCVPAIPATSSTPPVSGTTSRYRTCQCPAPAFGGKPCEESVGGSGQEGC
;
A
#
# COMPACT_ATOMS: atom_id res chain seq x y z
N MET A 1 23.12 22.16 -41.31
CA MET A 1 21.75 21.87 -41.80
C MET A 1 20.75 22.22 -40.70
N ARG A 2 20.05 23.36 -40.80
CA ARG A 2 18.93 23.68 -39.91
C ARG A 2 17.65 23.13 -40.54
N LEU A 3 17.13 22.04 -39.99
CA LEU A 3 15.76 21.62 -40.31
C LEU A 3 14.83 22.69 -39.76
N LYS A 4 14.22 23.46 -40.66
CA LYS A 4 13.15 24.41 -40.34
C LYS A 4 12.11 23.65 -39.53
N GLN A 5 11.87 24.08 -38.30
CA GLN A 5 10.68 23.74 -37.53
C GLN A 5 9.45 24.12 -38.37
N LEU A 6 8.81 23.13 -39.02
CA LEU A 6 7.48 23.32 -39.58
C LEU A 6 6.50 23.28 -38.41
N SER A 7 5.60 24.26 -38.33
CA SER A 7 4.55 24.35 -37.30
C SER A 7 3.66 23.10 -37.16
N GLY A 8 3.72 22.15 -38.10
CA GLY A 8 3.08 20.83 -37.98
C GLY A 8 3.85 19.80 -37.13
N GLN A 9 5.13 20.04 -36.82
CA GLN A 9 5.98 19.10 -36.08
C GLN A 9 5.65 19.09 -34.57
N THR A 10 5.28 20.24 -34.01
CA THR A 10 4.80 20.36 -32.63
C THR A 10 3.44 19.69 -32.43
N ALA A 11 2.53 19.81 -33.40
CA ALA A 11 1.21 19.17 -33.30
C ALA A 11 1.30 17.63 -33.25
N LEU A 12 2.21 17.02 -34.02
CA LEU A 12 2.43 15.57 -33.98
C LEU A 12 3.07 15.12 -32.66
N GLU A 13 4.00 15.90 -32.11
CA GLU A 13 4.58 15.62 -30.79
C GLU A 13 3.51 15.67 -29.68
N TYR A 14 2.63 16.67 -29.68
CA TYR A 14 1.53 16.74 -28.73
C TYR A 14 0.53 15.60 -28.90
N MET A 15 0.16 15.25 -30.14
CA MET A 15 -0.76 14.12 -30.39
C MET A 15 -0.16 12.78 -29.95
N LEU A 16 1.15 12.59 -30.14
CA LEU A 16 1.86 11.38 -29.69
C LEU A 16 1.98 11.34 -28.17
N LEU A 17 2.29 12.46 -27.52
CA LEU A 17 2.31 12.56 -26.06
C LEU A 17 0.93 12.32 -25.44
N LEU A 18 -0.13 12.92 -25.98
CA LEU A 18 -1.50 12.70 -25.52
C LEU A 18 -1.93 11.24 -25.71
N GLY A 19 -1.53 10.60 -26.82
CA GLY A 19 -1.75 9.18 -27.06
C GLY A 19 -1.07 8.28 -26.03
N ILE A 20 0.19 8.59 -25.69
CA ILE A 20 0.94 7.86 -24.65
C ILE A 20 0.28 8.04 -23.28
N VAL A 21 -0.10 9.27 -22.93
CA VAL A 21 -0.79 9.55 -21.65
C VAL A 21 -2.13 8.82 -21.59
N ALA A 22 -2.93 8.87 -22.64
CA ALA A 22 -4.21 8.15 -22.70
C ALA A 22 -4.01 6.63 -22.57
N ALA A 23 -3.03 6.05 -23.27
CA ALA A 23 -2.70 4.63 -23.16
C ALA A 23 -2.23 4.25 -21.74
N ALA A 24 -1.39 5.09 -21.12
CA ALA A 24 -0.93 4.90 -19.74
C ALA A 24 -2.09 4.94 -18.74
N VAL A 25 -3.02 5.90 -18.90
CA VAL A 25 -4.23 6.00 -18.07
C VAL A 25 -5.12 4.77 -18.25
N LEU A 26 -5.35 4.33 -19.49
CA LEU A 26 -6.17 3.14 -19.78
C LEU A 26 -5.52 1.85 -19.24
N ALA A 27 -4.20 1.72 -19.36
CA ALA A 27 -3.44 0.59 -18.82
C ALA A 27 -3.46 0.58 -17.28
N ALA A 28 -3.22 1.73 -16.65
CA ALA A 28 -3.32 1.89 -15.21
C ALA A 28 -4.72 1.56 -14.70
N PHE A 29 -5.76 2.07 -15.37
CA PHE A 29 -7.14 1.76 -15.04
C PHE A 29 -7.43 0.27 -15.18
N ARG A 30 -6.95 -0.39 -16.24
CA ARG A 30 -7.12 -1.83 -16.44
C ARG A 30 -6.40 -2.68 -15.40
N TYR A 31 -5.30 -2.18 -14.83
CA TYR A 31 -4.56 -2.85 -13.76
C TYR A 31 -5.19 -2.59 -12.37
N LEU A 32 -5.64 -1.37 -12.11
CA LEU A 32 -6.21 -0.95 -10.82
C LEU A 32 -7.67 -1.41 -10.64
N LEU A 33 -8.46 -1.44 -11.72
CA LEU A 33 -9.86 -1.86 -11.67
C LEU A 33 -10.09 -3.25 -11.05
N PRO A 34 -9.36 -4.33 -11.41
CA PRO A 34 -9.57 -5.62 -10.79
C PRO A 34 -9.29 -5.58 -9.27
N GLN A 35 -8.22 -4.91 -8.85
CA GLN A 35 -7.87 -4.74 -7.43
C GLN A 35 -9.03 -4.07 -6.65
N VAL A 36 -9.56 -2.96 -7.19
CA VAL A 36 -10.65 -2.21 -6.54
C VAL A 36 -11.98 -3.00 -6.58
N ARG A 37 -12.25 -3.73 -7.68
CA ARG A 37 -13.46 -4.55 -7.83
C ARG A 37 -13.50 -5.68 -6.81
N ASP A 38 -12.38 -6.37 -6.60
CA ASP A 38 -12.35 -7.54 -5.72
C ASP A 38 -12.39 -7.12 -4.24
N SER A 39 -11.74 -6.01 -3.88
CA SER A 39 -11.86 -5.42 -2.53
C SER A 39 -13.28 -4.92 -2.22
N SER A 40 -13.94 -4.28 -3.18
CA SER A 40 -15.31 -3.78 -2.98
C SER A 40 -16.31 -4.94 -2.91
N ALA A 41 -16.20 -5.93 -3.79
CA ALA A 41 -17.07 -7.11 -3.76
C ALA A 41 -17.01 -7.82 -2.40
N GLY A 42 -15.83 -8.03 -1.82
CA GLY A 42 -15.67 -8.63 -0.50
C GLY A 42 -16.39 -7.83 0.60
N TYR A 43 -16.17 -6.51 0.65
CA TYR A 43 -16.81 -5.66 1.66
C TYR A 43 -18.35 -5.64 1.52
N TYR A 44 -18.88 -5.45 0.31
CA TYR A 44 -20.32 -5.43 0.08
C TYR A 44 -20.98 -6.77 0.38
N ASN A 45 -20.36 -7.89 0.01
CA ASN A 45 -20.89 -9.22 0.30
C ASN A 45 -20.97 -9.47 1.81
N ASN A 46 -19.93 -9.08 2.58
CA ASN A 46 -19.94 -9.20 4.04
C ASN A 46 -21.05 -8.39 4.70
N VAL A 47 -21.26 -7.14 4.27
CA VAL A 47 -22.34 -6.28 4.77
C VAL A 47 -23.71 -6.86 4.40
N ALA A 48 -23.88 -7.33 3.16
CA ALA A 48 -25.14 -7.94 2.72
C ALA A 48 -25.52 -9.20 3.51
N ARG A 49 -24.52 -10.04 3.86
CA ARG A 49 -24.72 -11.21 4.75
C ARG A 49 -25.14 -10.80 6.15
N ALA A 50 -24.47 -9.81 6.73
CA ALA A 50 -24.81 -9.31 8.06
C ALA A 50 -26.24 -8.76 8.11
N ILE A 51 -26.69 -8.04 7.08
CA ILE A 51 -28.06 -7.52 6.98
C ILE A 51 -29.09 -8.65 6.87
N ARG A 52 -28.77 -9.74 6.18
CA ARG A 52 -29.64 -10.91 6.02
C ARG A 52 -29.63 -11.83 7.27
N GLY A 53 -28.72 -11.59 8.21
CA GLY A 53 -28.59 -12.35 9.46
C GLY A 53 -27.68 -13.57 9.34
N GLU A 54 -26.92 -13.72 8.24
CA GLU A 54 -25.85 -14.72 8.16
C GLU A 54 -24.53 -14.18 8.72
N ASN A 55 -23.66 -15.12 9.08
CA ASN A 55 -22.31 -14.77 9.48
C ASN A 55 -21.52 -14.23 8.26
N PRO A 56 -20.89 -13.06 8.37
CA PRO A 56 -20.00 -12.52 7.34
C PRO A 56 -18.76 -13.41 7.15
N ASP A 57 -18.11 -13.28 6.00
CA ASP A 57 -16.90 -14.03 5.72
C ASP A 57 -15.75 -13.50 6.60
N PRO A 58 -14.87 -14.39 7.11
CA PRO A 58 -13.75 -14.00 7.93
C PRO A 58 -12.80 -13.06 7.17
N ILE A 59 -12.35 -11.99 7.82
CA ILE A 59 -11.31 -11.08 7.31
C ILE A 59 -10.03 -11.41 8.06
N ASP A 60 -9.06 -11.99 7.37
CA ASP A 60 -7.75 -12.29 7.94
C ASP A 60 -6.94 -11.00 8.13
N GLY A 61 -6.15 -10.94 9.21
CA GLY A 61 -5.29 -9.82 9.53
C GLY A 61 -4.10 -9.72 8.59
N GLY A 62 -3.78 -8.50 8.15
CA GLY A 62 -2.62 -8.18 7.33
C GLY A 62 -1.64 -7.26 8.06
N TRP A 63 -0.35 -7.49 7.84
CA TRP A 63 0.71 -6.64 8.34
C TRP A 63 0.75 -5.31 7.59
N CYS A 64 0.79 -4.20 8.33
CA CYS A 64 1.17 -2.91 7.79
C CYS A 64 2.68 -2.88 7.48
N ASP A 65 3.09 -1.89 6.69
CA ASP A 65 4.51 -1.65 6.44
C ASP A 65 5.31 -1.47 7.73
N TRP A 66 6.56 -1.91 7.71
CA TRP A 66 7.47 -1.73 8.82
C TRP A 66 7.75 -0.26 9.10
N SER A 67 7.83 0.09 10.38
CA SER A 67 8.36 1.38 10.80
C SER A 67 9.80 1.55 10.31
N PRO A 68 10.25 2.79 10.04
CA PRO A 68 11.65 3.04 9.75
C PRO A 68 12.54 2.57 10.91
N CYS A 69 13.72 2.06 10.57
CA CYS A 69 14.77 1.76 11.56
C CYS A 69 15.30 3.07 12.15
N VAL A 70 15.32 3.18 13.47
CA VAL A 70 15.88 4.35 14.16
C VAL A 70 17.39 4.15 14.33
N PRO A 71 18.26 4.88 13.62
CA PRO A 71 19.70 4.69 13.77
C PRO A 71 20.14 5.01 15.20
N ALA A 72 20.99 4.15 15.77
CA ALA A 72 21.62 4.42 17.05
C ALA A 72 22.37 5.76 16.98
N ILE A 73 22.02 6.70 17.85
CA ILE A 73 22.70 7.99 17.95
C ILE A 73 24.14 7.77 18.48
N PRO A 74 25.19 8.25 17.79
CA PRO A 74 26.55 8.19 18.30
C PRO A 74 26.67 9.06 19.56
N ALA A 75 27.47 8.59 20.52
CA ALA A 75 27.67 9.16 21.87
C ALA A 75 28.35 10.56 21.91
N THR A 76 28.28 11.35 20.83
CA THR A 76 28.81 12.71 20.75
C THR A 76 27.75 13.78 21.06
N SER A 77 26.48 13.41 21.24
CA SER A 77 25.47 14.31 21.80
C SER A 77 25.43 14.20 23.33
N SER A 78 25.15 15.31 24.00
CA SER A 78 25.02 15.46 25.46
C SER A 78 23.87 14.66 26.10
N THR A 79 23.28 13.72 25.35
CA THR A 79 22.26 12.77 25.75
C THR A 79 22.88 11.38 25.91
N PRO A 80 22.51 10.60 26.94
CA PRO A 80 23.09 9.27 27.13
C PRO A 80 22.86 8.42 25.87
N PRO A 81 23.87 7.68 25.38
CA PRO A 81 23.71 6.81 24.23
C PRO A 81 22.61 5.80 24.56
N VAL A 82 21.61 5.68 23.67
CA VAL A 82 20.69 4.55 23.70
C VAL A 82 21.49 3.35 23.22
N SER A 83 22.25 2.74 24.12
CA SER A 83 22.83 1.42 23.93
C SER A 83 21.69 0.42 23.93
N GLY A 84 21.09 0.21 22.76
CA GLY A 84 19.97 -0.69 22.59
C GLY A 84 19.83 -1.06 21.12
N THR A 85 19.66 -2.35 20.87
CA THR A 85 19.36 -2.93 19.55
C THR A 85 18.35 -2.06 18.82
N THR A 86 18.72 -1.52 17.65
CA THR A 86 17.76 -0.85 16.79
C THR A 86 16.65 -1.85 16.47
N SER A 87 15.39 -1.49 16.72
CA SER A 87 14.27 -2.34 16.35
C SER A 87 13.27 -1.57 15.52
N ARG A 88 12.58 -2.29 14.64
CA ARG A 88 11.43 -1.80 13.88
C ARG A 88 10.19 -2.55 14.31
N TYR A 89 9.05 -1.90 14.19
CA TYR A 89 7.76 -2.44 14.53
C TYR A 89 6.81 -2.43 13.33
N ARG A 90 5.87 -3.36 13.30
CA ARG A 90 4.73 -3.37 12.38
C ARG A 90 3.46 -3.72 13.14
N THR A 91 2.31 -3.25 12.66
CA THR A 91 1.00 -3.53 13.26
C THR A 91 0.17 -4.43 12.35
N CYS A 92 -0.62 -5.32 12.96
CA CYS A 92 -1.56 -6.19 12.24
C CYS A 92 -2.90 -5.46 12.02
N GLN A 93 -2.89 -4.37 11.24
CA GLN A 93 -4.05 -3.50 11.01
C GLN A 93 -4.33 -3.21 9.53
N CYS A 94 -3.58 -3.83 8.61
CA CYS A 94 -3.66 -3.55 7.18
C CYS A 94 -3.99 -4.80 6.36
N PRO A 95 -5.22 -5.36 6.46
CA PRO A 95 -6.35 -4.94 7.29
C PRO A 95 -6.35 -5.57 8.69
N ALA A 96 -7.15 -5.05 9.62
CA ALA A 96 -7.33 -5.69 10.93
C ALA A 96 -8.18 -6.96 10.81
N PRO A 97 -7.86 -8.03 11.57
CA PRO A 97 -8.64 -9.25 11.55
C PRO A 97 -10.07 -9.00 12.07
N ALA A 98 -11.07 -9.52 11.36
CA ALA A 98 -12.48 -9.38 11.73
C ALA A 98 -13.30 -10.63 11.37
N PHE A 99 -14.51 -10.73 11.92
CA PHE A 99 -15.46 -11.80 11.62
C PHE A 99 -14.91 -13.23 11.81
N GLY A 100 -13.99 -13.41 12.77
CA GLY A 100 -13.35 -14.69 13.03
C GLY A 100 -12.17 -15.03 12.11
N GLY A 101 -11.67 -14.06 11.34
CA GLY A 101 -10.45 -14.21 10.55
C GLY A 101 -9.20 -14.34 11.40
N LYS A 102 -8.17 -14.92 10.79
CA LYS A 102 -6.92 -15.29 11.45
C LYS A 102 -6.10 -14.04 11.81
N PRO A 103 -5.48 -14.00 13.00
CA PRO A 103 -4.52 -12.95 13.32
C PRO A 103 -3.24 -13.13 12.50
N CYS A 104 -2.44 -12.08 12.41
CA CYS A 104 -1.10 -12.19 11.85
C CYS A 104 -0.23 -13.12 12.72
N GLU A 105 0.42 -14.10 12.09
CA GLU A 105 1.40 -14.96 12.75
C GLU A 105 2.53 -14.07 13.31
N GLU A 106 2.98 -14.32 14.55
CA GLU A 106 3.99 -13.57 15.34
C GLU A 106 3.47 -12.44 16.27
N SER A 107 2.16 -12.25 16.44
CA SER A 107 1.65 -11.14 17.26
C SER A 107 1.43 -11.49 18.74
N VAL A 108 2.35 -11.09 19.63
CA VAL A 108 2.00 -10.88 21.05
C VAL A 108 1.31 -9.52 21.13
N GLY A 109 -0.03 -9.50 21.11
CA GLY A 109 -0.81 -8.26 21.26
C GLY A 109 -1.04 -7.42 19.98
N GLY A 110 -0.91 -8.00 18.78
CA GLY A 110 -1.22 -7.32 17.51
C GLY A 110 -0.06 -6.52 16.88
N SER A 111 1.14 -6.58 17.47
CA SER A 111 2.36 -5.94 16.97
C SER A 111 3.49 -6.95 16.76
N GLY A 112 4.26 -6.79 15.68
CA GLY A 112 5.50 -7.52 15.43
C GLY A 112 6.69 -6.61 15.65
N GLN A 113 7.73 -7.10 16.35
CA GLN A 113 8.97 -6.37 16.60
C GLN A 113 10.15 -7.24 16.17
N GLU A 114 11.05 -6.66 15.38
CA GLU A 114 12.30 -7.31 14.99
C GLU A 114 13.47 -6.32 14.99
N GLY A 115 14.69 -6.85 14.99
CA GLY A 115 15.90 -6.05 14.92
C GLY A 115 16.11 -5.42 13.55
N CYS A 116 16.68 -4.21 13.54
CA CYS A 116 17.48 -3.72 12.45
C CYS A 116 18.97 -4.02 12.76
#